data_AF-A0A703KFX1-F1
#
_entry.id   AF-A0A703KFX1-F1
#
_cell.length_a   1.000
_cell.length_b   1.000
_cell.length_c   1.000
_cell.angle_alpha   90.00
_cell.angle_beta   90.00
_cell.angle_gamma   90.00
#
_symmetry.space_group_name_H-M   'P 1'
#
loop_
_entity.id
_entity.type
_entity.pdbx_description
1 polymer ?
#
loop_
_entity_poly.entity_id
_entity_poly.type
_entity_poly.pdbx_seq_one_letter_code
_entity_poly.pdbx_strand_id
1 'polypeptide(L)'
;MLLPLFPLPSRPTELIQFRQPNIADAMRFNSITPEEQEQQTTAYLKALLAEPAKYDPLTWTAQDRITALWWIFTGSRETPVETFTYNCKHCGKEHYYDCDMNALAEDIQVLEVEPFIDDIEVSVEGVPYQWRIVPLDGWAMEMLEMRRAALPPEDDAEFKEAIVDLRFWEFAYQCELYNDVSGTREEQA
;
A
#
# COMPACT_ATOMS: atom_id res chain seq x y z
N MET A 1 -15.04 2.45 20.16
CA MET A 1 -14.44 1.15 20.51
C MET A 1 -13.09 1.06 19.81
N LEU A 2 -12.08 0.45 20.44
CA LEU A 2 -10.76 0.26 19.85
C LEU A 2 -10.67 -1.14 19.28
N LEU A 3 -9.99 -1.28 18.14
CA LEU A 3 -9.67 -2.59 17.56
C LEU A 3 -8.49 -3.23 18.29
N PRO A 4 -8.19 -4.52 18.10
CA PRO A 4 -6.93 -5.10 18.58
C PRO A 4 -5.70 -4.37 17.98
N LEU A 5 -4.58 -4.38 18.71
CA LEU A 5 -3.33 -3.79 18.25
C LEU A 5 -2.86 -4.47 16.97
N PHE A 6 -2.55 -3.67 15.95
CA PHE A 6 -2.03 -4.09 14.66
C PHE A 6 -0.50 -3.98 14.66
N PRO A 7 0.26 -5.09 14.61
CA PRO A 7 1.69 -5.04 14.36
C PRO A 7 1.93 -4.72 12.87
N LEU A 8 2.75 -3.72 12.57
CA LEU A 8 3.12 -3.42 11.19
C LEU A 8 3.93 -4.59 10.58
N PRO A 9 3.49 -5.22 9.49
CA PRO A 9 4.21 -6.35 8.88
C PRO A 9 5.68 -6.06 8.54
N SER A 10 5.98 -4.83 8.11
CA SER A 10 7.34 -4.39 7.80
C SER A 10 8.18 -4.03 9.02
N ARG A 11 7.54 -3.69 10.16
CA ARG A 11 8.17 -3.27 11.42
C ARG A 11 7.35 -3.80 12.60
N PRO A 12 7.49 -5.08 12.98
CA PRO A 12 6.53 -5.75 13.86
C PRO A 12 6.55 -5.24 15.31
N THR A 13 7.63 -4.56 15.69
CA THR A 13 7.78 -3.88 16.98
C THR A 13 6.91 -2.62 17.08
N GLU A 14 6.52 -2.03 15.95
CA GLU A 14 5.59 -0.93 15.89
C GLU A 14 4.15 -1.46 15.98
N LEU A 15 3.50 -1.17 17.12
CA LEU A 15 2.12 -1.54 17.39
C LEU A 15 1.20 -0.33 17.16
N ILE A 16 0.31 -0.49 16.19
CA ILE A 16 -0.63 0.54 15.77
C ILE A 16 -2.00 0.27 16.37
N GLN A 17 -2.62 1.31 16.91
CA GLN A 17 -3.94 1.24 17.49
C GLN A 17 -4.94 1.99 16.60
N PHE A 18 -5.94 1.27 16.09
CA PHE A 18 -7.06 1.86 15.36
C PHE A 18 -8.32 1.92 16.23
N ARG A 19 -9.16 2.92 15.99
CA ARG A 19 -10.56 2.91 16.42
C ARG A 19 -11.42 2.14 15.42
N GLN A 20 -12.54 1.61 15.87
CA GLN A 20 -13.53 1.03 14.97
C GLN A 20 -14.10 2.13 14.05
N PRO A 21 -14.30 1.83 12.74
CA PRO A 21 -15.02 2.70 11.83
C PRO A 21 -16.45 2.95 12.30
N ASN A 22 -16.98 4.14 12.04
CA ASN A 22 -18.35 4.51 12.34
C ASN A 22 -19.11 4.97 11.08
N ILE A 23 -20.39 5.34 11.23
CA ILE A 23 -21.23 5.77 10.11
C ILE A 23 -20.66 7.00 9.40
N ALA A 24 -20.04 7.94 10.11
CA ALA A 24 -19.44 9.12 9.49
C ALA A 24 -18.24 8.75 8.61
N ASP A 25 -17.43 7.76 9.02
CA ASP A 25 -16.35 7.24 8.18
C ASP A 25 -16.93 6.56 6.94
N ALA A 26 -17.95 5.70 7.11
CA ALA A 26 -18.61 5.07 5.97
C ALA A 26 -19.19 6.11 4.99
N MET A 27 -19.81 7.19 5.48
CA MET A 27 -20.29 8.28 4.63
C MET A 27 -19.18 9.03 3.92
N ARG A 28 -18.03 9.22 4.58
CA ARG A 28 -16.88 9.94 4.02
C ARG A 28 -16.17 9.14 2.92
N PHE A 29 -16.10 7.82 3.05
CA PHE A 29 -15.28 6.95 2.20
C PHE A 29 -16.11 5.97 1.35
N ASN A 30 -17.38 6.30 1.03
CA ASN A 30 -18.27 5.41 0.27
C ASN A 30 -18.10 5.47 -1.25
N SER A 31 -17.39 6.45 -1.78
CA SER A 31 -17.34 6.75 -3.22
C SER A 31 -15.90 7.00 -3.65
N ILE A 32 -15.06 5.97 -3.52
CA ILE A 32 -13.65 6.01 -3.93
C ILE A 32 -13.58 5.62 -5.40
N THR A 33 -12.97 6.47 -6.23
CA THR A 33 -12.68 6.13 -7.63
C THR A 33 -11.30 5.47 -7.73
N PRO A 34 -11.03 4.68 -8.79
CA PRO A 34 -9.72 4.06 -8.99
C PRO A 34 -8.55 5.07 -9.02
N GLU A 35 -8.82 6.32 -9.39
CA GLU A 35 -7.82 7.39 -9.52
C GLU A 35 -7.47 8.07 -8.18
N GLU A 36 -8.21 7.79 -7.11
CA GLU A 36 -7.99 8.35 -5.77
C GLU A 36 -7.83 7.25 -4.70
N GLN A 37 -7.67 6.00 -5.11
CA GLN A 37 -7.63 4.85 -4.21
C GLN A 37 -6.50 4.94 -3.17
N GLU A 38 -5.29 5.29 -3.58
CA GLU A 38 -4.11 5.36 -2.72
C GLU A 38 -4.22 6.55 -1.75
N GLN A 39 -4.66 7.72 -2.24
CA GLN A 39 -4.90 8.92 -1.41
C GLN A 39 -6.03 8.69 -0.38
N GLN A 40 -7.16 8.10 -0.82
CA GLN A 40 -8.27 7.79 0.07
C GLN A 40 -7.90 6.71 1.08
N THR A 41 -7.04 5.76 0.71
CA THR A 41 -6.49 4.76 1.65
C THR A 41 -5.69 5.43 2.75
N THR A 42 -4.76 6.32 2.42
CA THR A 42 -4.00 7.10 3.41
C THR A 42 -4.93 7.91 4.31
N ALA A 43 -5.88 8.64 3.72
CA ALA A 43 -6.83 9.47 4.46
C ALA A 43 -7.72 8.64 5.40
N TYR A 44 -8.15 7.45 4.97
CA TYR A 44 -8.93 6.51 5.75
C TYR A 44 -8.14 6.00 6.95
N LEU A 45 -6.93 5.48 6.71
CA LEU A 45 -6.06 4.96 7.78
C LEU A 45 -5.75 6.05 8.79
N LYS A 46 -5.42 7.27 8.33
CA LYS A 46 -5.12 8.42 9.19
C LYS A 46 -6.32 8.85 10.03
N ALA A 47 -7.53 8.79 9.47
CA ALA A 47 -8.77 9.10 10.18
C ALA A 47 -9.13 8.08 11.28
N LEU A 48 -8.65 6.84 11.17
CA LEU A 48 -8.91 5.75 12.10
C LEU A 48 -7.81 5.54 13.15
N LEU A 49 -6.66 6.20 13.02
CA LEU A 49 -5.61 6.15 14.02
C LEU A 49 -6.13 6.68 15.37
N ALA A 50 -5.87 5.93 16.44
CA ALA A 50 -6.12 6.40 17.81
C ALA A 50 -5.10 7.49 18.22
N GLU A 51 -3.90 7.44 17.67
CA GLU A 51 -2.79 8.38 17.91
C GLU A 51 -2.29 8.99 16.59
N PRO A 52 -3.07 9.85 15.91
CA PRO A 52 -2.74 10.36 14.58
C PRO A 52 -1.52 11.31 14.55
N ALA A 53 -1.03 11.75 15.72
CA ALA A 53 0.18 12.55 15.83
C ALA A 53 1.47 11.71 15.89
N LYS A 54 1.35 10.40 16.13
CA LYS A 54 2.49 9.49 16.33
C LYS A 54 2.86 8.71 15.07
N TYR A 55 1.88 8.39 14.25
CA TYR A 55 2.05 7.55 13.08
C TYR A 55 1.49 8.22 11.83
N ASP A 56 2.17 8.05 10.69
CA ASP A 56 1.68 8.51 9.39
C ASP A 56 1.65 7.37 8.37
N PRO A 57 0.45 6.97 7.88
CA PRO A 57 0.32 5.94 6.85
C PRO A 57 1.04 6.23 5.53
N LEU A 58 1.42 7.49 5.27
CA LEU A 58 2.27 7.83 4.11
C LEU A 58 3.66 7.18 4.17
N THR A 59 4.17 6.96 5.38
CA THR A 59 5.51 6.36 5.60
C THR A 59 5.49 4.83 5.63
N TRP A 60 4.30 4.23 5.64
CA TRP A 60 4.14 2.78 5.69
C TRP A 60 4.30 2.18 4.30
N THR A 61 4.77 0.94 4.22
CA THR A 61 4.85 0.24 2.95
C THR A 61 3.44 0.02 2.37
N ALA A 62 3.34 -0.09 1.04
CA ALA A 62 2.08 -0.39 0.36
C ALA A 62 1.41 -1.63 0.95
N GLN A 63 2.20 -2.66 1.27
CA GLN A 63 1.69 -3.90 1.87
C GLN A 63 1.17 -3.67 3.29
N ASP A 64 1.87 -2.91 4.13
CA ASP A 64 1.40 -2.58 5.49
C ASP A 64 0.03 -1.90 5.46
N ARG A 65 -0.17 -0.96 4.53
CA ARG A 65 -1.44 -0.24 4.38
C ARG A 65 -2.56 -1.20 3.98
N ILE A 66 -2.32 -2.10 3.03
CA ILE A 66 -3.29 -3.13 2.62
C ILE A 66 -3.62 -4.06 3.80
N THR A 67 -2.62 -4.53 4.53
CA THR A 67 -2.83 -5.39 5.70
C THR A 67 -3.57 -4.64 6.82
N ALA A 68 -3.30 -3.34 7.01
CA ALA A 68 -4.04 -2.51 7.97
C ALA A 68 -5.53 -2.39 7.58
N LEU A 69 -5.84 -2.17 6.30
CA LEU A 69 -7.23 -2.15 5.81
C LEU A 69 -7.94 -3.48 6.09
N TRP A 70 -7.27 -4.60 5.79
CA TRP A 70 -7.79 -5.94 6.09
C TRP A 70 -7.99 -6.15 7.61
N TRP A 71 -7.05 -5.72 8.44
CA TRP A 71 -7.15 -5.79 9.91
C TRP A 71 -8.34 -5.00 10.46
N ILE A 72 -8.56 -3.80 9.93
CA ILE A 72 -9.71 -2.97 10.28
C ILE A 72 -11.02 -3.64 9.84
N PHE A 73 -11.02 -4.22 8.65
CA PHE A 73 -12.17 -4.92 8.10
C PHE A 73 -12.60 -6.09 8.98
N THR A 74 -11.67 -7.01 9.29
CA THR A 74 -11.95 -8.20 10.10
C THR A 74 -12.30 -7.84 11.55
N GLY A 75 -11.63 -6.85 12.13
CA GLY A 75 -11.87 -6.41 13.51
C GLY A 75 -13.15 -5.60 13.70
N SER A 76 -13.73 -5.02 12.63
CA SER A 76 -14.89 -4.13 12.74
C SER A 76 -16.24 -4.81 12.46
N ARG A 77 -16.25 -6.02 11.91
CA ARG A 77 -17.46 -6.77 11.54
C ARG A 77 -17.77 -7.90 12.50
N GLU A 78 -19.05 -8.25 12.63
CA GLU A 78 -19.47 -9.42 13.41
C GLU A 78 -19.17 -10.73 12.67
N THR A 79 -19.29 -10.73 11.34
CA THR A 79 -18.99 -11.88 10.48
C THR A 79 -17.83 -11.52 9.55
N PRO A 80 -16.74 -12.31 9.55
CA PRO A 80 -15.58 -12.11 8.67
C PRO A 80 -15.75 -12.77 7.29
N VAL A 81 -16.93 -13.32 6.95
CA VAL A 81 -17.13 -14.08 5.70
C VAL A 81 -17.62 -13.16 4.59
N GLU A 82 -16.91 -13.16 3.46
CA GLU A 82 -17.30 -12.45 2.24
C GLU A 82 -17.53 -13.43 1.09
N THR A 83 -18.64 -13.23 0.37
CA THR A 83 -18.98 -14.03 -0.81
C THR A 83 -18.40 -13.37 -2.06
N PHE A 84 -17.46 -14.04 -2.70
CA PHE A 84 -16.90 -13.63 -3.98
C PHE A 84 -17.57 -14.35 -5.14
N THR A 85 -17.86 -13.60 -6.19
CA THR A 85 -18.43 -14.12 -7.44
C THR A 85 -17.36 -14.17 -8.51
N TYR A 86 -17.21 -15.31 -9.19
CA TYR A 86 -16.22 -15.44 -10.26
C TYR A 86 -16.74 -16.28 -11.43
N ASN A 87 -16.25 -15.96 -12.63
CA ASN A 87 -16.50 -16.74 -13.84
C ASN A 87 -15.47 -17.87 -13.96
N CYS A 88 -15.93 -19.12 -13.87
CA CYS A 88 -15.04 -20.26 -13.90
C CYS A 88 -14.55 -20.54 -15.33
N LYS A 89 -13.21 -20.51 -15.51
CA LYS A 89 -12.56 -20.78 -16.80
C LYS A 89 -12.81 -22.21 -17.34
N HIS A 90 -13.12 -23.16 -16.46
CA HIS A 90 -13.36 -24.56 -16.86
C HIS A 90 -14.77 -24.82 -17.38
N CYS A 91 -15.80 -24.27 -16.72
CA CYS A 91 -17.19 -24.57 -17.04
C CYS A 91 -17.94 -23.40 -17.70
N GLY A 92 -17.36 -22.19 -17.71
CA GLY A 92 -17.96 -20.98 -18.28
C GLY A 92 -19.15 -20.43 -17.50
N LYS A 93 -19.41 -20.94 -16.28
CA LYS A 93 -20.51 -20.49 -15.42
C LYS A 93 -20.00 -19.60 -14.30
N GLU A 94 -20.90 -18.79 -13.76
CA GLU A 94 -20.69 -18.03 -12.53
C GLU A 94 -20.73 -18.96 -11.32
N HIS A 95 -19.76 -18.82 -10.44
CA HIS A 95 -19.65 -19.54 -9.18
C HIS A 95 -19.46 -18.56 -8.02
N TYR A 96 -19.85 -19.01 -6.83
CA TYR A 96 -19.70 -18.27 -5.58
C TYR A 96 -18.72 -18.99 -4.67
N TYR A 97 -17.87 -18.21 -4.01
CA TYR A 97 -16.92 -18.68 -3.01
C TYR A 97 -17.06 -17.84 -1.76
N ASP A 98 -17.47 -18.46 -0.66
CA ASP A 98 -17.49 -17.84 0.65
C ASP A 98 -16.08 -17.95 1.25
N CYS A 99 -15.43 -16.81 1.40
CA CYS A 99 -14.09 -16.71 1.98
C CYS A 99 -14.21 -16.21 3.42
N ASP A 100 -13.71 -16.98 4.38
CA ASP A 100 -13.49 -16.47 5.74
C ASP A 100 -12.24 -15.58 5.72
N MET A 101 -12.43 -14.28 5.85
CA MET A 101 -11.34 -13.31 5.82
C MET A 101 -10.39 -13.48 7.02
N ASN A 102 -10.79 -14.14 8.10
CA ASN A 102 -9.88 -14.50 9.19
C ASN A 102 -8.92 -15.63 8.81
N ALA A 103 -9.30 -16.52 7.89
CA ALA A 103 -8.42 -17.59 7.44
C ALA A 103 -7.16 -17.04 6.73
N LEU A 104 -7.28 -15.87 6.11
CA LEU A 104 -6.13 -15.17 5.51
C LEU A 104 -5.07 -14.78 6.56
N ALA A 105 -5.43 -14.71 7.84
CA ALA A 105 -4.48 -14.45 8.92
C ALA A 105 -3.42 -15.54 9.05
N GLU A 106 -3.76 -16.79 8.69
CA GLU A 106 -2.84 -17.94 8.80
C GLU A 106 -1.65 -17.82 7.86
N ASP A 107 -1.81 -17.11 6.74
CA ASP A 107 -0.80 -16.94 5.70
C ASP A 107 -0.04 -15.61 5.80
N ILE A 108 -0.30 -14.79 6.85
CA ILE A 108 0.39 -13.51 7.02
C ILE A 108 1.86 -13.74 7.30
N GLN A 109 2.70 -13.19 6.44
CA GLN A 109 4.13 -13.13 6.63
C GLN A 109 4.52 -11.77 7.19
N VAL A 110 5.31 -11.82 8.24
CA VAL A 110 5.82 -10.66 8.95
C VAL A 110 7.34 -10.65 8.75
N LEU A 111 7.91 -9.50 8.43
CA LEU A 111 9.35 -9.40 8.21
C LEU A 111 10.11 -9.50 9.54
N GLU A 112 11.13 -10.35 9.56
CA GLU A 112 12.08 -10.47 10.69
C GLU A 112 13.27 -9.52 10.56
N VAL A 113 13.40 -8.87 9.40
CA VAL A 113 14.48 -7.95 9.05
C VAL A 113 13.91 -6.59 8.67
N GLU A 114 14.77 -5.59 8.63
CA GLU A 114 14.37 -4.27 8.13
C GLU A 114 13.81 -4.37 6.70
N PRO A 115 12.82 -3.54 6.35
CA PRO A 115 12.13 -3.61 5.06
C PRO A 115 12.96 -2.93 3.97
N PHE A 116 14.24 -3.23 3.85
CA PHE A 116 15.11 -2.75 2.79
C PHE A 116 16.26 -3.72 2.53
N ILE A 117 16.84 -3.63 1.33
CA ILE A 117 18.05 -4.36 0.97
C ILE A 117 19.16 -3.32 0.79
N ASP A 118 20.16 -3.39 1.66
CA ASP A 118 21.40 -2.61 1.55
C ASP A 118 22.47 -3.35 0.72
N ASP A 119 23.59 -2.67 0.46
CA ASP A 119 24.80 -3.20 -0.19
C ASP A 119 24.65 -3.65 -1.65
N ILE A 120 23.75 -3.00 -2.41
CA ILE A 120 23.64 -3.23 -3.84
C ILE A 120 24.56 -2.27 -4.59
N GLU A 121 25.60 -2.81 -5.22
CA GLU A 121 26.48 -2.03 -6.08
C GLU A 121 25.97 -2.01 -7.52
N VAL A 122 25.64 -0.82 -8.02
CA VAL A 122 25.29 -0.60 -9.43
C VAL A 122 26.26 0.41 -10.02
N SER A 123 26.92 0.01 -11.11
CA SER A 123 27.82 0.90 -11.84
C SER A 123 27.05 1.75 -12.85
N VAL A 124 27.12 3.07 -12.69
CA VAL A 124 26.56 4.04 -13.64
C VAL A 124 27.72 4.73 -14.34
N GLU A 125 27.79 4.60 -15.67
CA GLU A 125 28.89 5.13 -16.49
C GLU A 125 30.30 4.68 -16.03
N GLY A 126 30.40 3.48 -15.44
CA GLY A 126 31.66 2.92 -14.93
C GLY A 126 32.04 3.40 -13.53
N VAL A 127 31.21 4.21 -12.87
CA VAL A 127 31.37 4.61 -11.46
C VAL A 127 30.45 3.74 -10.60
N PRO A 128 30.97 2.98 -9.62
CA PRO A 128 30.15 2.17 -8.73
C PRO A 128 29.42 3.08 -7.72
N TYR A 129 28.12 2.89 -7.60
CA TYR A 129 27.28 3.52 -6.58
C TYR A 129 26.68 2.45 -5.68
N GLN A 130 26.58 2.76 -4.40
CA GLN A 130 25.89 1.94 -3.41
C GLN A 130 24.43 2.38 -3.34
N TRP A 131 23.54 1.41 -3.55
CA TRP A 131 22.10 1.58 -3.58
C TRP A 131 21.46 0.81 -2.46
N ARG A 132 20.36 1.37 -1.96
CA ARG A 132 19.38 0.73 -1.09
C ARG A 132 18.11 0.50 -1.90
N ILE A 133 17.58 -0.72 -1.84
CA ILE A 133 16.25 -1.01 -2.38
C ILE A 133 15.24 -0.99 -1.24
N VAL A 134 14.19 -0.21 -1.41
CA VAL A 134 13.08 -0.05 -0.47
C VAL A 134 11.76 -0.46 -1.13
N PRO A 135 10.78 -0.99 -0.38
CA PRO A 135 9.42 -1.14 -0.85
C PRO A 135 8.81 0.23 -1.14
N LEU A 136 7.79 0.26 -1.99
CA LEU A 136 6.99 1.47 -2.19
C LEU A 136 6.25 1.79 -0.89
N ASP A 137 6.40 3.03 -0.42
CA ASP A 137 5.66 3.59 0.70
C ASP A 137 4.35 4.23 0.23
N GLY A 138 3.53 4.67 1.18
CA GLY A 138 2.24 5.30 0.88
C GLY A 138 2.38 6.56 0.03
N TRP A 139 3.41 7.38 0.27
CA TRP A 139 3.69 8.56 -0.54
C TRP A 139 4.01 8.20 -2.00
N ALA A 140 4.91 7.24 -2.22
CA ALA A 140 5.28 6.78 -3.55
C ALA A 140 4.08 6.20 -4.30
N MET A 141 3.21 5.46 -3.60
CA MET A 141 1.97 4.93 -4.17
C MET A 141 1.01 6.04 -4.61
N GLU A 142 0.85 7.11 -3.82
CA GLU A 142 0.05 8.28 -4.22
C GLU A 142 0.65 9.02 -5.43
N MET A 143 1.99 9.13 -5.49
CA MET A 143 2.65 9.70 -6.67
C MET A 143 2.44 8.85 -7.92
N LEU A 144 2.52 7.52 -7.79
CA LEU A 144 2.26 6.59 -8.89
C LEU A 144 0.80 6.62 -9.33
N GLU A 145 -0.14 6.76 -8.40
CA GLU A 145 -1.56 6.98 -8.68
C GLU A 145 -1.79 8.24 -9.52
N MET A 146 -1.21 9.37 -9.12
CA MET A 146 -1.31 10.61 -9.90
C MET A 146 -0.73 10.47 -11.31
N ARG A 147 0.37 9.75 -11.46
CA ARG A 147 0.97 9.45 -12.78
C ARG A 147 0.09 8.53 -13.62
N ARG A 148 -0.54 7.52 -13.02
CA ARG A 148 -1.51 6.63 -13.69
C ARG A 148 -2.72 7.41 -14.18
N ALA A 149 -3.26 8.31 -13.36
CA ALA A 149 -4.39 9.15 -13.73
C ALA A 149 -4.04 10.14 -14.86
N ALA A 150 -2.77 10.48 -15.02
CA ALA A 150 -2.27 11.34 -16.09
C ALA A 150 -1.89 10.58 -17.38
N LEU A 151 -2.07 9.26 -17.44
CA LEU A 151 -1.78 8.50 -18.67
C LEU A 151 -2.71 8.94 -19.82
N PRO A 152 -2.17 9.06 -21.05
CA PRO A 152 -3.02 9.31 -22.20
C PRO A 152 -3.92 8.09 -22.49
N PRO A 153 -4.95 8.24 -23.36
CA PRO A 153 -5.75 7.13 -23.82
C PRO A 153 -4.91 6.01 -24.47
N GLU A 154 -5.34 4.75 -24.34
CA GLU A 154 -4.58 3.59 -24.84
C GLU A 154 -4.34 3.60 -26.36
N ASP A 155 -5.20 4.29 -27.11
CA ASP A 155 -5.11 4.45 -28.56
C ASP A 155 -4.15 5.57 -29.01
N ASP A 156 -3.62 6.37 -28.07
CA ASP A 156 -2.63 7.40 -28.35
C ASP A 156 -1.25 6.79 -28.64
N ALA A 157 -0.50 7.41 -29.56
CA ALA A 157 0.86 7.03 -29.87
C ALA A 157 1.81 7.23 -28.67
N GLU A 158 1.52 8.21 -27.81
CA GLU A 158 2.32 8.56 -26.63
C GLU A 158 2.11 7.60 -25.44
N PHE A 159 1.06 6.78 -25.47
CA PHE A 159 0.71 5.87 -24.37
C PHE A 159 1.83 4.90 -23.99
N LYS A 160 2.52 4.35 -25.00
CA LYS A 160 3.62 3.41 -24.76
C LYS A 160 4.79 4.06 -24.03
N GLU A 161 5.10 5.30 -24.39
CA GLU A 161 6.18 6.06 -23.75
C GLU A 161 5.79 6.43 -22.32
N ALA A 162 4.55 6.88 -22.11
CA ALA A 162 4.02 7.21 -20.79
C ALA A 162 4.00 6.00 -19.83
N ILE A 163 3.67 4.79 -20.30
CA ILE A 163 3.77 3.57 -19.48
C ILE A 163 5.22 3.25 -19.10
N VAL A 164 6.17 3.45 -20.02
CA VAL A 164 7.59 3.22 -19.74
C VAL A 164 8.08 4.22 -18.69
N ASP A 165 7.70 5.49 -18.80
CA ASP A 165 8.00 6.51 -17.78
C ASP A 165 7.40 6.15 -16.42
N LEU A 166 6.12 5.74 -16.38
CA LEU A 166 5.48 5.28 -15.15
C LEU A 166 6.27 4.13 -14.49
N ARG A 167 6.72 3.15 -15.29
CA ARG A 167 7.51 2.02 -14.77
C ARG A 167 8.89 2.48 -14.29
N PHE A 168 9.49 3.45 -14.96
CA PHE A 168 10.74 4.05 -14.51
C PHE A 168 10.57 4.73 -13.14
N TRP A 169 9.50 5.49 -12.94
CA TRP A 169 9.19 6.11 -11.65
C TRP A 169 8.93 5.09 -10.54
N GLU A 170 8.28 3.97 -10.86
CA GLU A 170 8.12 2.88 -9.90
C GLU A 170 9.47 2.37 -9.38
N PHE A 171 10.43 2.13 -10.29
CA PHE A 171 11.78 1.75 -9.89
C PHE A 171 12.53 2.87 -9.17
N ALA A 172 12.37 4.12 -9.60
CA ALA A 172 12.98 5.27 -8.93
C ALA A 172 12.49 5.39 -7.48
N TYR A 173 11.21 5.16 -7.23
CA TYR A 173 10.67 5.15 -5.87
C TYR A 173 11.03 3.90 -5.06
N GLN A 174 11.55 2.84 -5.68
CA GLN A 174 12.06 1.66 -4.97
C GLN A 174 13.56 1.72 -4.71
N CYS A 175 14.24 2.77 -5.15
CA CYS A 175 15.69 2.89 -5.09
C CYS A 175 16.10 4.18 -4.39
N GLU A 176 17.01 4.07 -3.43
CA GLU A 176 17.62 5.19 -2.73
C GLU A 176 19.14 5.07 -2.84
N LEU A 177 19.82 6.20 -3.02
CA LEU A 177 21.28 6.23 -2.94
C LEU A 177 21.67 6.17 -1.46
N TYR A 178 22.56 5.24 -1.09
CA TYR A 178 22.89 4.95 0.32
C TYR A 178 23.40 6.18 1.09
N ASN A 179 24.05 7.12 0.39
CA ASN A 179 24.61 8.34 0.95
C ASN A 179 23.82 9.61 0.54
N ASP A 180 22.60 9.48 0.03
CA ASP A 180 21.81 10.66 -0.31
C ASP A 180 21.35 11.38 0.96
N VAL A 181 21.82 12.62 1.10
CA VAL A 181 21.57 13.49 2.25
C VAL A 181 20.44 14.47 1.95
N SER A 182 19.72 14.33 0.83
CA SER A 182 18.62 15.21 0.40
C SER A 182 17.30 15.04 1.19
N GLY A 183 17.43 14.66 2.46
CA GLY A 183 16.35 14.37 3.38
C GLY A 183 15.81 12.96 3.20
N THR A 184 15.55 12.27 4.30
CA THR A 184 14.72 11.04 4.25
C THR A 184 13.36 11.42 3.65
N ARG A 185 12.65 10.49 3.00
CA ARG A 185 11.29 10.77 2.48
C ARG A 185 10.32 11.28 3.57
N GLU A 186 10.64 11.02 4.84
CA GLU A 186 9.98 11.62 6.01
C GLU A 186 10.04 13.16 6.05
N GLU A 187 11.05 13.79 5.43
CA GLU A 187 11.18 15.25 5.32
C GLU A 187 10.46 15.83 4.08
N GLN A 188 10.06 14.97 3.13
CA GLN A 188 9.38 15.35 1.88
C GLN A 188 7.86 15.09 1.91
N ALA A 189 7.38 14.29 2.86
CA ALA A 189 5.96 14.00 3.14
C ALA A 189 5.33 15.06 4.07
#